data_AF-A0A068U0M8-F1
#
_entry.id   AF-A0A068U0M8-F1
#
_cell.length_a   1.000
_cell.length_b   1.000
_cell.length_c   1.000
_cell.angle_alpha   90.00
_cell.angle_beta   90.00
_cell.angle_gamma   90.00
#
_symmetry.space_group_name_H-M   'P 1'
#
loop_
_entity.id
_entity.type
_entity.pdbx_description
1 polymer ?
#
loop_
_entity_poly.entity_id
_entity_poly.type
_entity_poly.pdbx_seq_one_letter_code
_entity_poly.pdbx_strand_id
1 'polypeptide(L)'
;MHLDPEMQMGATSNVVSVITALRCLSYASRLPKLDWGAIIRRCMRYEDQVAKLCTPESSVKKGVLRQECLLFSLSHANQFHSLLVFLDELFDLSRFRTLDLNLQSCLLLHLADLIKIFSLSRVEKLFDDVTNYFSWLVSSEQYSTEEKSLLRASCWKGLYLCLDEEFLDAQHHMSNLENCMKMLFALLPAVAIGESCSGILKEWSEAVRCLRKANQGWLLDLLKAPEGTFMEDNGQFFEVVKKIQAKARLVRIGSIPLNELGRLKACMLNTRSQVIWNVLVEVAATLQHAEESIKRQWLLDTLQISCVTSYPSTALRFLGLLCGNYCKYMPVLVVDADTVLSDLPVTLASVLLDCSFGGVAEAVVLSLWTLTERLYAWALCRSKDNYTPSQRSIDRTEDEMAALLLKVTHHACVLLNNHLPVDKRLKLANMVVPDTLLFIET
;
A
#
# COMPACT_ATOMS: atom_id res chain seq x y z
N MET A 1 5.36 22.35 43.92
CA MET A 1 4.83 23.73 43.95
C MET A 1 3.71 23.80 42.93
N HIS A 2 2.46 23.68 43.38
CA HIS A 2 1.28 23.97 42.56
C HIS A 2 1.15 25.49 42.48
N LEU A 3 1.17 26.06 41.28
CA LEU A 3 0.82 27.46 41.05
C LEU A 3 -0.70 27.63 40.98
N ASP A 4 -1.16 28.83 41.34
CA ASP A 4 -2.57 29.19 41.37
C ASP A 4 -3.27 28.98 40.02
N PRO A 5 -4.50 28.44 40.01
CA PRO A 5 -5.26 28.16 38.79
C PRO A 5 -5.54 29.41 37.93
N GLU A 6 -5.57 30.61 38.51
CA GLU A 6 -5.72 31.88 37.77
C GLU A 6 -4.49 32.22 36.90
N MET A 7 -3.27 31.93 37.36
CA MET A 7 -2.05 32.13 36.56
C MET A 7 -1.97 31.17 35.37
N GLN A 8 -2.47 29.94 35.53
CA GLN A 8 -2.53 28.95 34.44
C GLN A 8 -3.56 29.35 33.37
N MET A 9 -4.72 29.87 33.78
CA MET A 9 -5.75 30.35 32.86
C MET A 9 -5.30 31.63 32.11
N GLY A 10 -4.56 32.51 32.76
CA GLY A 10 -3.97 33.70 32.12
C GLY A 10 -2.88 33.38 31.09
N ALA A 11 -1.99 32.42 31.39
CA ALA A 11 -0.92 32.01 30.48
C ALA A 11 -1.46 31.30 29.21
N THR A 12 -2.48 30.46 29.36
CA THR A 12 -3.13 29.78 28.23
C THR A 12 -3.90 30.75 27.31
N SER A 13 -4.61 31.72 27.88
CA SER A 13 -5.28 32.81 27.13
C SER A 13 -4.29 33.64 26.30
N ASN A 14 -3.11 33.92 26.85
CA ASN A 14 -2.05 34.65 26.14
C ASN A 14 -1.50 33.86 24.95
N VAL A 15 -1.30 32.54 25.07
CA VAL A 15 -0.83 31.69 23.96
C VAL A 15 -1.86 31.66 22.82
N VAL A 16 -3.15 31.51 23.13
CA VAL A 16 -4.22 31.52 22.11
C VAL A 16 -4.29 32.87 21.38
N SER A 17 -4.08 33.97 22.11
CA SER A 17 -4.03 35.32 21.52
C SER A 17 -2.85 35.47 20.56
N VAL A 18 -1.66 34.98 20.94
CA VAL A 18 -0.46 35.00 20.07
C VAL A 18 -0.66 34.14 18.83
N ILE A 19 -1.24 32.93 18.97
CA ILE A 19 -1.60 32.03 17.86
C ILE A 19 -2.51 32.77 16.87
N THR A 20 -3.56 33.41 17.37
CA THR A 20 -4.54 34.13 16.55
C THR A 20 -3.90 35.33 15.85
N ALA A 21 -3.06 36.09 16.56
CA ALA A 21 -2.33 37.21 15.98
C ALA A 21 -1.37 36.76 14.87
N LEU A 22 -0.60 35.69 15.08
CA LEU A 22 0.28 35.13 14.05
C LEU A 22 -0.50 34.70 12.82
N ARG A 23 -1.63 33.99 12.98
CA ARG A 23 -2.51 33.63 11.86
C ARG A 23 -2.94 34.85 11.05
N CYS A 24 -3.44 35.89 11.71
CA CYS A 24 -3.84 37.11 11.04
C CYS A 24 -2.67 37.77 10.29
N LEU A 25 -1.48 37.79 10.89
CA LEU A 25 -0.29 38.37 10.28
C LEU A 25 0.26 37.53 9.12
N SER A 26 0.09 36.21 9.12
CA SER A 26 0.45 35.34 7.99
C SER A 26 -0.32 35.71 6.71
N TYR A 27 -1.56 36.16 6.84
CA TYR A 27 -2.39 36.63 5.71
C TYR A 27 -2.19 38.12 5.37
N ALA A 28 -1.42 38.87 6.16
CA ALA A 28 -1.21 40.29 5.91
C ALA A 28 -0.27 40.48 4.70
N SER A 29 -0.63 41.36 3.76
CA SER A 29 0.21 41.62 2.58
C SER A 29 1.49 42.41 2.88
N ARG A 30 1.53 43.13 4.01
CA ARG A 30 2.67 43.93 4.45
C ARG A 30 2.84 43.80 5.96
N LEU A 31 4.10 43.65 6.38
CA LEU A 31 4.47 43.62 7.79
C LEU A 31 5.32 44.84 8.17
N PRO A 32 5.26 45.28 9.45
CA PRO A 32 6.19 46.28 9.95
C PRO A 32 7.63 45.77 9.88
N LYS A 33 8.58 46.70 9.73
CA LYS A 33 10.02 46.41 9.71
C LYS A 33 10.51 46.11 11.13
N LEU A 34 10.38 44.85 11.53
CA LEU A 34 10.86 44.30 12.79
C LEU A 34 11.82 43.16 12.51
N ASP A 35 12.62 42.78 13.51
CA ASP A 35 13.37 41.52 13.44
C ASP A 35 12.44 40.33 13.72
N TRP A 36 11.67 39.97 12.70
CA TRP A 36 10.73 38.86 12.75
C TRP A 36 11.41 37.54 13.08
N GLY A 37 12.66 37.33 12.65
CA GLY A 37 13.44 36.14 13.01
C GLY A 37 13.68 36.03 14.52
N ALA A 38 13.98 37.12 15.21
CA ALA A 38 14.13 37.12 16.67
C ALA A 38 12.78 36.92 17.39
N ILE A 39 11.71 37.56 16.91
CA ILE A 39 10.36 37.44 17.47
C ILE A 39 9.87 36.00 17.37
N ILE A 40 9.95 35.40 16.18
CA ILE A 40 9.53 34.02 15.95
C ILE A 40 10.35 33.03 16.77
N ARG A 41 11.69 33.20 16.85
CA ARG A 41 12.53 32.38 17.75
C ARG A 41 12.15 32.52 19.23
N ARG A 42 11.57 33.64 19.64
CA ARG A 42 11.05 33.84 20.99
C ARG A 42 9.71 33.13 21.17
N CYS A 43 8.79 33.25 20.21
CA CYS A 43 7.50 32.56 20.21
C CYS A 43 7.68 31.03 20.25
N MET A 44 8.60 30.48 19.45
CA MET A 44 8.94 29.05 19.47
C MET A 44 9.40 28.54 20.85
N ARG A 45 10.14 29.37 21.60
CA ARG A 45 10.62 29.07 22.96
C ARG A 45 9.56 29.30 24.03
N TYR A 46 8.65 30.24 23.80
CA TYR A 46 7.59 30.62 24.73
C TYR A 46 6.61 29.46 24.97
N GLU A 47 6.25 28.71 23.92
CA GLU A 47 5.36 27.55 24.06
C GLU A 47 5.91 26.51 25.05
N ASP A 48 7.21 26.20 25.00
CA ASP A 48 7.86 25.26 25.93
C ASP A 48 7.86 25.79 27.37
N GLN A 49 8.01 27.10 27.54
CA GLN A 49 7.99 27.73 28.86
C GLN A 49 6.60 27.65 29.48
N VAL A 50 5.55 27.88 28.69
CA VAL A 50 4.15 27.79 29.15
C VAL A 50 3.73 26.33 29.37
N ALA A 51 4.16 25.41 28.51
CA ALA A 51 3.88 23.98 28.65
C ALA A 51 4.47 23.37 29.94
N LYS A 52 5.57 23.93 30.47
CA LYS A 52 6.14 23.54 31.78
C LYS A 52 5.33 24.05 32.98
N LEU A 53 4.47 25.06 32.79
CA LEU A 53 3.71 25.73 33.84
C LEU A 53 2.26 25.23 33.96
N CYS A 54 1.71 24.60 32.92
CA CYS A 54 0.33 24.10 32.87
C CYS A 54 0.27 22.58 33.16
N THR A 55 -0.80 22.12 33.81
CA THR A 55 -1.07 20.69 34.02
C THR A 55 -1.48 20.01 32.69
N PRO A 56 -1.27 18.68 32.54
CA PRO A 56 -1.52 17.98 31.27
C PRO A 56 -2.97 18.10 30.74
N GLU A 57 -3.92 18.35 31.63
CA GLU A 57 -5.36 18.28 31.36
C GLU A 57 -5.97 19.57 30.78
N SER A 58 -5.30 20.72 30.88
CA SER A 58 -5.78 22.00 30.32
C SER A 58 -5.13 22.38 28.97
N SER A 59 -4.53 21.41 28.28
CA SER A 59 -3.55 21.68 27.23
C SER A 59 -4.19 22.28 25.96
N VAL A 60 -3.86 23.55 25.69
CA VAL A 60 -3.67 24.00 24.29
C VAL A 60 -2.81 22.92 23.64
N LYS A 61 -3.29 22.31 22.54
CA LYS A 61 -2.58 21.21 21.86
C LYS A 61 -1.11 21.60 21.69
N LYS A 62 -0.22 20.88 22.39
CA LYS A 62 1.21 21.17 22.41
C LYS A 62 1.76 21.21 20.98
N GLY A 63 2.40 22.31 20.61
CA GLY A 63 3.03 22.52 19.31
C GLY A 63 2.23 23.38 18.33
N VAL A 64 1.02 23.83 18.67
CA VAL A 64 0.21 24.69 17.76
C VAL A 64 0.88 26.05 17.57
N LEU A 65 1.42 26.68 18.61
CA LEU A 65 2.08 27.98 18.45
C LEU A 65 3.33 27.86 17.56
N ARG A 66 4.08 26.77 17.71
CA ARG A 66 5.23 26.46 16.84
C ARG A 66 4.86 26.26 15.38
N GLN A 67 3.74 25.57 15.12
CA GLN A 67 3.22 25.41 13.76
C GLN A 67 2.84 26.77 13.15
N GLU A 68 2.14 27.63 13.90
CA GLU A 68 1.80 28.97 13.38
C GLU A 68 3.04 29.84 13.14
N CYS A 69 4.06 29.73 14.00
CA CYS A 69 5.35 30.38 13.80
C CYS A 69 6.01 29.94 12.48
N LEU A 70 5.90 28.65 12.16
CA LEU A 70 6.39 28.10 10.91
C LEU A 70 5.63 28.65 9.70
N LEU A 71 4.29 28.56 9.72
CA LEU A 71 3.42 29.03 8.64
C LEU A 71 3.64 30.52 8.35
N PHE A 72 3.76 31.33 9.41
CA PHE A 72 4.12 32.73 9.30
C PHE A 72 5.49 32.94 8.66
N SER A 73 6.47 32.11 9.03
CA SER A 73 7.81 32.21 8.46
C SER A 73 7.80 31.89 6.97
N LEU A 74 7.05 30.86 6.56
CA LEU A 74 6.88 30.47 5.16
C LEU A 74 6.20 31.58 4.33
N SER A 75 5.14 32.20 4.84
CA SER A 75 4.41 33.24 4.09
C SER A 75 5.24 34.51 3.84
N HIS A 76 6.23 34.78 4.69
CA HIS A 76 6.97 36.06 4.70
C HIS A 76 8.47 35.94 4.43
N ALA A 77 9.02 34.73 4.25
CA ALA A 77 10.46 34.51 4.05
C ALA A 77 11.04 35.26 2.84
N ASN A 78 10.26 35.42 1.77
CA ASN A 78 10.68 36.16 0.58
C ASN A 78 10.85 37.67 0.84
N GLN A 79 10.20 38.20 1.89
CA GLN A 79 10.26 39.61 2.25
C GLN A 79 11.31 39.90 3.34
N PHE A 80 11.58 38.91 4.21
CA PHE A 80 12.46 39.07 5.36
C PHE A 80 13.55 37.99 5.41
N HIS A 81 14.80 38.41 5.16
CA HIS A 81 15.95 37.51 5.17
C HIS A 81 16.14 36.77 6.51
N SER A 82 15.80 37.38 7.65
CA SER A 82 15.92 36.72 8.96
C SER A 82 14.95 35.54 9.14
N LEU A 83 13.82 35.53 8.43
CA LEU A 83 12.89 34.40 8.39
C LEU A 83 13.40 33.30 7.45
N LEU A 84 13.99 33.68 6.31
CA LEU A 84 14.64 32.73 5.40
C LEU A 84 15.78 31.97 6.10
N VAL A 85 16.67 32.68 6.79
CA VAL A 85 17.76 32.07 7.56
C VAL A 85 17.20 31.16 8.67
N PHE A 86 16.14 31.59 9.34
CA PHE A 86 15.49 30.77 10.35
C PHE A 86 14.93 29.46 9.79
N LEU A 87 14.28 29.49 8.63
CA LEU A 87 13.79 28.28 7.94
C LEU A 87 14.94 27.37 7.51
N ASP A 88 16.02 27.94 6.99
CA ASP A 88 17.21 27.16 6.60
C ASP A 88 17.84 26.45 7.80
N GLU A 89 17.98 27.15 8.93
CA GLU A 89 18.47 26.55 10.17
C GLU A 89 17.56 25.40 10.66
N LEU A 90 16.23 25.49 10.49
CA LEU A 90 15.30 24.42 10.88
C LEU A 90 15.44 23.16 10.02
N PHE A 91 15.85 23.31 8.75
CA PHE A 91 16.11 22.20 7.83
C PHE A 91 17.56 21.75 7.79
N ASP A 92 18.44 22.35 8.59
CA ASP A 92 19.74 21.73 8.81
C ASP A 92 19.51 20.33 9.44
N LEU A 93 20.11 19.31 8.83
CA LEU A 93 19.86 17.91 9.18
C LEU A 93 20.04 17.63 10.68
N SER A 94 21.05 18.24 11.31
CA SER A 94 21.31 18.04 12.73
C SER A 94 20.19 18.64 13.59
N ARG A 95 19.72 19.84 13.23
CA ARG A 95 18.67 20.54 13.94
C ARG A 95 17.30 19.90 13.68
N PHE A 96 17.01 19.53 12.44
CA PHE A 96 15.76 18.88 12.05
C PHE A 96 15.47 17.61 12.86
N ARG A 97 16.50 16.77 13.08
CA ARG A 97 16.41 15.55 13.90
C ARG A 97 16.01 15.81 15.36
N THR A 98 16.32 16.99 15.88
CA THR A 98 16.03 17.37 17.28
C THR A 98 14.68 18.06 17.45
N LEU A 99 13.99 18.42 16.36
CA LEU A 99 12.67 19.06 16.42
C LEU A 99 11.61 18.11 16.97
N ASP A 100 10.51 18.65 17.48
CA ASP A 100 9.35 17.83 17.84
C ASP A 100 8.68 17.20 16.60
N LEU A 101 8.05 16.04 16.78
CA LEU A 101 7.43 15.26 15.69
C LEU A 101 6.42 16.09 14.88
N ASN A 102 5.64 16.93 15.55
CA ASN A 102 4.63 17.78 14.92
C ASN A 102 5.26 18.83 14.01
N LEU A 103 6.37 19.43 14.43
CA LEU A 103 7.11 20.40 13.64
C LEU A 103 7.85 19.72 12.47
N GLN A 104 8.45 18.55 12.67
CA GLN A 104 9.05 17.76 11.59
C GLN A 104 8.01 17.40 10.52
N SER A 105 6.84 16.90 10.94
CA SER A 105 5.72 16.57 10.06
C SER A 105 5.21 17.81 9.31
N CYS A 106 5.05 18.94 9.99
CA CYS A 106 4.61 20.20 9.38
C CYS A 106 5.62 20.70 8.34
N LEU A 107 6.91 20.63 8.64
CA LEU A 107 7.98 20.97 7.71
C LEU A 107 7.96 20.11 6.44
N LEU A 108 7.80 18.80 6.59
CA LEU A 108 7.69 17.85 5.48
C LEU A 108 6.41 18.07 4.66
N LEU A 109 5.32 18.52 5.28
CA LEU A 109 4.07 18.87 4.59
C LEU A 109 4.25 20.10 3.67
N HIS A 110 5.04 21.07 4.11
CA HIS A 110 5.25 22.35 3.43
C HIS A 110 6.51 22.39 2.54
N LEU A 111 6.97 21.23 2.05
CA LEU A 111 8.10 21.15 1.10
C LEU A 111 7.90 22.03 -0.13
N ALA A 112 6.69 22.10 -0.67
CA ALA A 112 6.37 22.92 -1.84
C ALA A 112 6.61 24.42 -1.59
N ASP A 113 6.30 24.91 -0.39
CA ASP A 113 6.50 26.32 -0.02
C ASP A 113 8.00 26.64 0.11
N LEU A 114 8.80 25.70 0.62
CA LEU A 114 10.24 25.88 0.78
C LEU A 114 10.97 25.91 -0.57
N ILE A 115 10.53 25.09 -1.53
CA ILE A 115 11.08 25.11 -2.89
C ILE A 115 10.85 26.46 -3.56
N LYS A 116 9.73 27.16 -3.26
CA LYS A 116 9.46 28.53 -3.75
C LYS A 116 10.40 29.58 -3.17
N ILE A 117 10.92 29.33 -1.97
CA ILE A 117 11.64 30.32 -1.16
C ILE A 117 13.17 30.13 -1.29
N PHE A 118 13.63 28.89 -1.39
CA PHE A 118 15.05 28.56 -1.42
C PHE A 118 15.68 28.71 -2.81
N SER A 119 16.99 28.98 -2.84
CA SER A 119 17.77 28.95 -4.07
C SER A 119 17.87 27.52 -4.62
N LEU A 120 18.08 27.38 -5.94
CA LEU A 120 18.22 26.09 -6.62
C LEU A 120 19.20 25.14 -5.91
N SER A 121 20.41 25.60 -5.60
CA SER A 121 21.43 24.81 -4.89
C SER A 121 21.01 24.38 -3.48
N ARG A 122 20.20 25.20 -2.79
CA ARG A 122 19.69 24.85 -1.47
C ARG A 122 18.55 23.84 -1.57
N VAL A 123 17.73 23.89 -2.60
CA VAL A 123 16.69 22.89 -2.87
C VAL A 123 17.29 21.52 -3.15
N GLU A 124 18.39 21.45 -3.92
CA GLU A 124 19.14 20.19 -4.10
C GLU A 124 19.59 19.62 -2.75
N LYS A 125 20.27 20.45 -1.95
CA LYS A 125 20.69 20.07 -0.59
C LYS A 125 19.51 19.67 0.29
N LEU A 126 18.35 20.33 0.18
CA LEU A 126 17.15 20.01 0.95
C LEU A 126 16.68 18.58 0.68
N PHE A 127 16.63 18.16 -0.59
CA PHE A 127 16.25 16.79 -0.94
C PHE A 127 17.28 15.75 -0.51
N ASP A 128 18.57 16.09 -0.56
CA ASP A 128 19.63 15.27 0.01
C ASP A 128 19.49 15.12 1.53
N ASP A 129 19.23 16.23 2.25
CA ASP A 129 19.00 16.25 3.69
C ASP A 129 17.78 15.40 4.07
N VAL A 130 16.68 15.50 3.30
CA VAL A 130 15.47 14.66 3.48
C VAL A 130 15.78 13.18 3.26
N THR A 131 16.55 12.85 2.22
CA THR A 131 16.95 11.47 1.92
C THR A 131 17.83 10.88 3.03
N ASN A 132 18.79 11.67 3.52
CA ASN A 132 19.65 11.30 4.64
C ASN A 132 18.89 11.18 5.96
N TYR A 133 17.88 12.03 6.17
CA TYR A 133 17.00 11.96 7.32
C TYR A 133 16.21 10.66 7.35
N PHE A 134 15.56 10.28 6.25
CA PHE A 134 14.76 9.05 6.20
C PHE A 134 15.64 7.80 6.27
N SER A 135 16.83 7.83 5.68
CA SER A 135 17.81 6.74 5.82
C SER A 135 18.21 6.52 7.28
N TRP A 136 18.42 7.60 8.03
CA TRP A 136 18.64 7.55 9.49
C TRP A 136 17.37 7.12 10.26
N LEU A 137 16.19 7.57 9.84
CA LEU A 137 14.93 7.26 10.52
C LEU A 137 14.63 5.75 10.52
N VAL A 138 15.06 5.03 9.49
CA VAL A 138 14.94 3.56 9.42
C VAL A 138 15.63 2.90 10.61
N SER A 139 16.90 3.24 10.86
CA SER A 139 17.73 2.65 11.92
C SER A 139 17.51 3.28 13.30
N SER A 140 16.85 4.43 13.37
CA SER A 140 16.61 5.12 14.63
C SER A 140 15.60 4.38 15.52
N GLU A 141 15.98 4.08 16.76
CA GLU A 141 15.09 3.54 17.80
C GLU A 141 14.26 4.65 18.50
N GLN A 142 14.49 5.91 18.15
CA GLN A 142 13.84 7.06 18.80
C GLN A 142 12.32 7.13 18.57
N TYR A 143 11.84 6.55 17.46
CA TYR A 143 10.45 6.67 17.02
C TYR A 143 9.80 5.30 16.90
N SER A 144 8.53 5.21 17.28
CA SER A 144 7.68 4.05 17.01
C SER A 144 7.38 3.89 15.52
N THR A 145 6.95 2.71 15.10
CA THR A 145 6.57 2.41 13.70
C THR A 145 5.49 3.37 13.19
N GLU A 146 4.52 3.74 14.02
CA GLU A 146 3.45 4.67 13.65
C GLU A 146 3.96 6.09 13.45
N GLU A 147 4.85 6.59 14.31
CA GLU A 147 5.45 7.92 14.16
C GLU A 147 6.34 8.00 12.92
N LYS A 148 7.12 6.95 12.65
CA LYS A 148 7.89 6.85 11.40
C LYS A 148 6.99 6.89 10.17
N SER A 149 5.86 6.17 10.22
CA SER A 149 4.86 6.15 9.16
C SER A 149 4.18 7.51 8.97
N LEU A 150 3.89 8.23 10.05
CA LEU A 150 3.34 9.59 10.02
C LEU A 150 4.29 10.59 9.33
N LEU A 151 5.59 10.51 9.63
CA LEU A 151 6.60 11.36 8.99
C LEU A 151 6.72 11.08 7.49
N ARG A 152 6.77 9.80 7.09
CA ARG A 152 6.78 9.41 5.68
C ARG A 152 5.51 9.83 4.96
N ALA A 153 4.34 9.66 5.57
CA ALA A 153 3.06 10.12 5.04
C ALA A 153 3.02 11.64 4.85
N SER A 154 3.59 12.40 5.80
CA SER A 154 3.70 13.87 5.70
C SER A 154 4.61 14.28 4.55
N CYS A 155 5.72 13.57 4.36
CA CYS A 155 6.62 13.80 3.24
C CYS A 155 5.97 13.47 1.89
N TRP A 156 5.23 12.37 1.78
CA TRP A 156 4.44 12.05 0.59
C TRP A 156 3.43 13.15 0.24
N LYS A 157 2.77 13.73 1.24
CA LYS A 157 1.87 14.88 1.05
C LYS A 157 2.60 16.12 0.54
N GLY A 158 3.75 16.44 1.10
CA GLY A 158 4.56 17.57 0.65
C GLY A 158 5.04 17.40 -0.78
N LEU A 159 5.59 16.22 -1.12
CA LEU A 159 6.03 15.89 -2.48
C LEU A 159 4.89 15.95 -3.49
N TYR A 160 3.68 15.50 -3.11
CA TYR A 160 2.50 15.64 -3.96
C TYR A 160 2.23 17.10 -4.32
N LEU A 161 2.34 18.03 -3.37
CA LEU A 161 2.13 19.45 -3.61
C LEU A 161 3.23 20.05 -4.50
N CYS A 162 4.47 19.54 -4.38
CA CYS A 162 5.56 19.94 -5.27
C CYS A 162 5.29 19.60 -6.75
N LEU A 163 4.51 18.54 -7.01
CA LEU A 163 4.13 18.11 -8.36
C LEU A 163 2.94 18.90 -8.95
N ASP A 164 2.21 19.64 -8.13
CA ASP A 164 1.00 20.39 -8.53
C ASP A 164 1.28 21.79 -9.05
N GLU A 165 2.32 22.39 -8.53
CA GLU A 165 2.66 23.77 -8.80
C GLU A 165 3.36 23.84 -10.17
N GLU A 166 2.81 24.63 -11.10
CA GLU A 166 3.38 24.94 -12.41
C GLU A 166 4.68 25.76 -12.24
N PHE A 167 5.72 25.11 -11.74
CA PHE A 167 7.04 25.72 -11.63
C PHE A 167 7.64 25.81 -13.03
N LEU A 168 7.89 27.03 -13.49
CA LEU A 168 8.45 27.35 -14.81
C LEU A 168 9.88 26.79 -15.05
N ASP A 169 10.51 26.14 -14.06
CA ASP A 169 11.78 25.41 -14.15
C ASP A 169 11.69 23.95 -13.67
N ALA A 170 10.48 23.34 -13.72
CA ALA A 170 10.19 22.00 -13.18
C ALA A 170 11.15 20.88 -13.63
N GLN A 171 11.84 21.04 -14.76
CA GLN A 171 12.73 20.01 -15.31
C GLN A 171 13.99 19.80 -14.45
N HIS A 172 14.51 20.84 -13.79
CA HIS A 172 15.72 20.71 -12.97
C HIS A 172 15.47 20.06 -11.60
N HIS A 173 14.28 20.24 -11.02
CA HIS A 173 13.91 19.67 -9.73
C HIS A 173 13.28 18.28 -9.82
N MET A 174 12.78 17.88 -10.99
CA MET A 174 12.06 16.63 -11.19
C MET A 174 12.89 15.40 -10.82
N SER A 175 14.18 15.37 -11.19
CA SER A 175 15.09 14.28 -10.84
C SER A 175 15.26 14.10 -9.32
N ASN A 176 15.37 15.21 -8.58
CA ASN A 176 15.52 15.17 -7.12
C ASN A 176 14.23 14.72 -6.42
N LEU A 177 13.08 15.18 -6.92
CA LEU A 177 11.77 14.74 -6.47
C LEU A 177 11.58 13.23 -6.71
N GLU A 178 11.88 12.76 -7.92
CA GLU A 178 11.83 11.35 -8.29
C GLU A 178 12.76 10.50 -7.42
N ASN A 179 13.98 10.95 -7.14
CA ASN A 179 14.91 10.26 -6.24
C ASN A 179 14.36 10.17 -4.81
N CYS A 180 13.76 11.23 -4.29
CA CYS A 180 13.11 11.22 -2.98
C CYS A 180 11.92 10.27 -2.94
N MET A 181 11.07 10.29 -3.96
CA MET A 181 9.92 9.37 -4.08
C MET A 181 10.40 7.91 -4.19
N LYS A 182 11.46 7.65 -4.94
CA LYS A 182 12.07 6.31 -5.05
C LYS A 182 12.59 5.81 -3.71
N MET A 183 13.27 6.65 -2.94
CA MET A 183 13.73 6.30 -1.60
C MET A 183 12.54 6.04 -0.65
N LEU A 184 11.55 6.93 -0.62
CA LEU A 184 10.36 6.72 0.21
C LEU A 184 9.60 5.45 -0.19
N PHE A 185 9.56 5.12 -1.48
CA PHE A 185 8.96 3.88 -1.96
C PHE A 185 9.71 2.63 -1.47
N ALA A 186 11.04 2.66 -1.47
CA ALA A 186 11.84 1.58 -0.88
C ALA A 186 11.55 1.40 0.61
N LEU A 187 11.23 2.50 1.32
CA LEU A 187 10.89 2.48 2.75
C LEU A 187 9.42 2.15 3.06
N LEU A 188 8.54 2.06 2.05
CA LEU A 188 7.15 1.65 2.28
C LEU A 188 7.12 0.23 2.87
N PRO A 189 6.35 -0.01 3.93
CA PRO A 189 6.17 -1.37 4.45
C PRO A 189 5.30 -2.18 3.50
N ALA A 190 5.66 -3.45 3.27
CA ALA A 190 4.76 -4.40 2.64
C ALA A 190 3.55 -4.61 3.57
N VAL A 191 2.33 -4.46 3.07
CA VAL A 191 1.14 -4.64 3.92
C VAL A 191 0.94 -6.14 4.16
N ALA A 192 1.12 -6.59 5.41
CA ALA A 192 0.67 -7.90 5.89
C ALA A 192 -0.81 -7.82 6.34
N ILE A 193 -1.65 -8.80 5.99
CA ILE A 193 -3.00 -8.90 6.56
C ILE A 193 -2.89 -9.23 8.06
N GLY A 194 -3.63 -8.51 8.89
CA GLY A 194 -3.73 -8.74 10.34
C GLY A 194 -3.18 -7.61 11.22
N GLU A 195 -2.28 -6.79 10.69
CA GLU A 195 -1.79 -5.59 11.38
C GLU A 195 -2.60 -4.37 10.96
N SER A 196 -3.67 -4.08 11.70
CA SER A 196 -4.48 -2.87 11.55
C SER A 196 -3.75 -1.62 12.06
N CYS A 197 -2.51 -1.39 11.60
CA CYS A 197 -1.80 -0.15 11.89
C CYS A 197 -2.37 0.94 10.97
N SER A 198 -3.31 1.74 11.51
CA SER A 198 -3.97 2.85 10.80
C SER A 198 -2.95 3.79 10.11
N GLY A 199 -1.77 3.95 10.70
CA GLY A 199 -0.66 4.73 10.12
C GLY A 199 -0.18 4.21 8.75
N ILE A 200 0.02 2.90 8.63
CA ILE A 200 0.54 2.27 7.40
C ILE A 200 -0.43 2.44 6.24
N LEU A 201 -1.73 2.23 6.49
CA LEU A 201 -2.76 2.42 5.46
C LEU A 201 -2.82 3.88 4.99
N LYS A 202 -2.70 4.84 5.92
CA LYS A 202 -2.62 6.26 5.59
C LYS A 202 -1.38 6.56 4.74
N GLU A 203 -0.20 6.07 5.14
CA GLU A 203 1.04 6.25 4.38
C GLU A 203 0.90 5.74 2.94
N TRP A 204 0.36 4.54 2.76
CA TRP A 204 0.10 3.99 1.44
C TRP A 204 -0.88 4.82 0.61
N SER A 205 -1.94 5.34 1.23
CA SER A 205 -2.92 6.19 0.53
C SER A 205 -2.26 7.47 0.01
N GLU A 206 -1.37 8.08 0.79
CA GLU A 206 -0.62 9.27 0.39
C GLU A 206 0.44 8.96 -0.68
N ALA A 207 1.14 7.83 -0.55
CA ALA A 207 2.10 7.38 -1.54
C ALA A 207 1.44 7.16 -2.91
N VAL A 208 0.31 6.44 -2.96
CA VAL A 208 -0.43 6.21 -4.20
C VAL A 208 -0.96 7.52 -4.79
N ARG A 209 -1.44 8.44 -3.94
CA ARG A 209 -1.92 9.76 -4.37
C ARG A 209 -0.80 10.59 -5.01
N CYS A 210 0.42 10.52 -4.45
CA CYS A 210 1.63 11.15 -4.99
C CYS A 210 2.09 10.50 -6.29
N LEU A 211 2.24 9.17 -6.32
CA LEU A 211 2.69 8.41 -7.49
C LEU A 211 1.79 8.60 -8.71
N ARG A 212 0.48 8.80 -8.52
CA ARG A 212 -0.46 9.12 -9.60
C ARG A 212 -0.06 10.38 -10.40
N LYS A 213 0.59 11.36 -9.78
CA LYS A 213 1.02 12.62 -10.44
C LYS A 213 2.43 12.53 -11.04
N ALA A 214 3.16 11.47 -10.77
CA ALA A 214 4.51 11.31 -11.28
C ALA A 214 4.52 11.15 -12.81
N ASN A 215 5.68 11.39 -13.42
CA ASN A 215 5.88 11.09 -14.82
C ASN A 215 5.62 9.59 -15.08
N GLN A 216 4.77 9.29 -16.07
CA GLN A 216 4.36 7.92 -16.40
C GLN A 216 5.54 7.02 -16.82
N GLY A 217 6.52 7.56 -17.56
CA GLY A 217 7.70 6.80 -17.98
C GLY A 217 8.53 6.37 -16.77
N TRP A 218 8.87 7.32 -15.90
CA TRP A 218 9.59 7.06 -14.66
C TRP A 218 8.81 6.12 -13.72
N LEU A 219 7.50 6.31 -13.58
CA LEU A 219 6.66 5.49 -12.71
C LEU A 219 6.63 4.04 -13.18
N LEU A 220 6.49 3.80 -14.49
CA LEU A 220 6.55 2.46 -15.05
C LEU A 220 7.93 1.84 -14.83
N ASP A 221 9.01 2.61 -14.98
CA ASP A 221 10.38 2.14 -14.72
C ASP A 221 10.61 1.78 -13.24
N LEU A 222 10.12 2.60 -12.30
CA LEU A 222 10.16 2.31 -10.87
C LEU A 222 9.42 0.99 -10.56
N LEU A 223 8.26 0.80 -11.16
CA LEU A 223 7.37 -0.34 -10.92
C LEU A 223 7.70 -1.58 -11.77
N LYS A 224 8.74 -1.55 -12.62
CA LYS A 224 9.20 -2.74 -13.32
C LYS A 224 9.54 -3.82 -12.29
N ALA A 225 8.81 -4.93 -12.36
CA ALA A 225 9.11 -6.14 -11.60
C ALA A 225 10.19 -6.93 -12.38
N PRO A 226 11.17 -7.53 -11.70
CA PRO A 226 12.12 -8.43 -12.34
C PRO A 226 11.38 -9.56 -13.05
N GLU A 227 11.70 -9.77 -14.32
CA GLU A 227 11.18 -10.88 -15.12
C GLU A 227 11.93 -12.15 -14.72
N GLY A 228 11.37 -12.95 -13.81
CA GLY A 228 11.98 -14.20 -13.36
C GLY A 228 11.20 -14.92 -12.26
N THR A 229 11.49 -16.22 -12.08
CA THR A 229 10.97 -17.02 -10.97
C THR A 229 11.58 -16.51 -9.67
N PHE A 230 10.75 -16.17 -8.69
CA PHE A 230 11.22 -15.73 -7.39
C PHE A 230 11.96 -16.87 -6.69
N MET A 231 13.27 -16.73 -6.53
CA MET A 231 13.96 -17.42 -5.45
C MET A 231 13.61 -16.65 -4.17
N GLU A 232 13.27 -17.36 -3.09
CA GLU A 232 13.01 -16.80 -1.75
C GLU A 232 14.30 -16.20 -1.15
N ASP A 233 14.87 -15.19 -1.81
CA ASP A 233 15.84 -14.30 -1.18
C ASP A 233 15.04 -13.14 -0.59
N ASN A 234 14.87 -13.17 0.73
CA ASN A 234 13.84 -12.42 1.47
C ASN A 234 13.75 -10.93 1.08
N GLY A 235 14.88 -10.27 0.78
CA GLY A 235 14.89 -8.85 0.43
C GLY A 235 14.29 -8.51 -0.95
N GLN A 236 14.59 -9.30 -1.98
CA GLN A 236 14.13 -9.00 -3.36
C GLN A 236 12.63 -9.30 -3.52
N PHE A 237 12.14 -10.29 -2.79
CA PHE A 237 10.76 -10.71 -2.87
C PHE A 237 9.79 -9.66 -2.32
N PHE A 238 10.06 -9.06 -1.14
CA PHE A 238 9.20 -8.01 -0.58
C PHE A 238 9.12 -6.77 -1.47
N GLU A 239 10.22 -6.42 -2.15
CA GLU A 239 10.21 -5.34 -3.14
C GLU A 239 9.25 -5.62 -4.30
N VAL A 240 9.19 -6.86 -4.77
CA VAL A 240 8.28 -7.24 -5.86
C VAL A 240 6.83 -7.17 -5.40
N VAL A 241 6.51 -7.72 -4.23
CA VAL A 241 5.16 -7.65 -3.63
C VAL A 241 4.68 -6.21 -3.52
N LYS A 242 5.53 -5.30 -3.01
CA LYS A 242 5.22 -3.87 -2.93
C LYS A 242 4.94 -3.24 -4.29
N LYS A 243 5.74 -3.56 -5.31
CA LYS A 243 5.53 -3.08 -6.69
C LYS A 243 4.21 -3.57 -7.28
N ILE A 244 3.86 -4.84 -7.08
CA ILE A 244 2.57 -5.38 -7.55
C ILE A 244 1.41 -4.71 -6.83
N GLN A 245 1.51 -4.52 -5.51
CA GLN A 245 0.49 -3.83 -4.71
C GLN A 245 0.31 -2.37 -5.17
N ALA A 246 1.41 -1.65 -5.40
CA ALA A 246 1.37 -0.29 -5.93
C ALA A 246 0.72 -0.23 -7.32
N LYS A 247 1.08 -1.15 -8.24
CA LYS A 247 0.44 -1.26 -9.55
C LYS A 247 -1.06 -1.51 -9.42
N ALA A 248 -1.49 -2.46 -8.58
CA ALA A 248 -2.90 -2.76 -8.37
C ALA A 248 -3.71 -1.53 -7.93
N ARG A 249 -3.17 -0.76 -6.98
CA ARG A 249 -3.81 0.48 -6.47
C ARG A 249 -3.82 1.60 -7.50
N LEU A 250 -2.75 1.77 -8.26
CA LEU A 250 -2.67 2.79 -9.32
C LEU A 250 -3.62 2.46 -10.48
N VAL A 251 -3.77 1.19 -10.84
CA VAL A 251 -4.76 0.74 -11.83
C VAL A 251 -6.18 1.00 -11.34
N ARG A 252 -6.48 0.75 -10.06
CA ARG A 252 -7.80 1.01 -9.47
C ARG A 252 -8.25 2.47 -9.58
N ILE A 253 -7.30 3.40 -9.49
CA ILE A 253 -7.55 4.84 -9.59
C ILE A 253 -7.50 5.33 -11.06
N GLY A 254 -7.19 4.44 -12.01
CA GLY A 254 -7.12 4.75 -13.44
C GLY A 254 -5.81 5.41 -13.88
N SER A 255 -4.77 5.41 -13.03
CA SER A 255 -3.49 6.05 -13.33
C SER A 255 -2.60 5.22 -14.28
N ILE A 256 -2.77 3.90 -14.29
CA ILE A 256 -2.00 2.93 -15.09
C ILE A 256 -3.00 2.01 -15.81
N PRO A 257 -2.74 1.58 -17.07
CA PRO A 257 -3.60 0.64 -17.76
C PRO A 257 -3.62 -0.74 -17.09
N LEU A 258 -4.80 -1.38 -17.08
CA LEU A 258 -5.01 -2.71 -16.48
C LEU A 258 -4.13 -3.81 -17.11
N ASN A 259 -3.66 -3.61 -18.35
CA ASN A 259 -2.73 -4.52 -19.03
C ASN A 259 -1.41 -4.71 -18.27
N GLU A 260 -0.94 -3.68 -17.55
CA GLU A 260 0.27 -3.79 -16.71
C GLU A 260 0.11 -4.79 -15.57
N LEU A 261 -1.10 -4.91 -15.03
CA LEU A 261 -1.44 -5.90 -14.03
C LEU A 261 -1.59 -7.30 -14.66
N GLY A 262 -2.12 -7.36 -15.87
CA GLY A 262 -2.27 -8.60 -16.63
C GLY A 262 -0.94 -9.31 -16.91
N ARG A 263 0.14 -8.56 -17.13
CA ARG A 263 1.50 -9.12 -17.31
C ARG A 263 2.04 -9.85 -16.09
N LEU A 264 1.49 -9.58 -14.89
CA LEU A 264 1.96 -10.13 -13.63
C LEU A 264 1.22 -11.40 -13.19
N LYS A 265 0.17 -11.83 -13.92
CA LYS A 265 -0.66 -12.99 -13.57
C LYS A 265 0.14 -14.25 -13.27
N ALA A 266 0.98 -14.68 -14.21
CA ALA A 266 1.75 -15.91 -14.06
C ALA A 266 2.70 -15.86 -12.85
N CYS A 267 3.31 -14.70 -12.64
CA CYS A 267 4.21 -14.41 -11.53
C CYS A 267 3.48 -14.46 -10.18
N MET A 268 2.34 -13.79 -10.06
CA MET A 268 1.53 -13.76 -8.83
C MET A 268 0.99 -15.15 -8.47
N LEU A 269 0.45 -15.87 -9.45
CA LEU A 269 -0.21 -17.16 -9.22
C LEU A 269 0.77 -18.31 -9.05
N ASN A 270 2.04 -18.13 -9.45
CA ASN A 270 3.12 -19.08 -9.21
C ASN A 270 3.96 -18.74 -7.96
N THR A 271 3.34 -18.09 -6.98
CA THR A 271 3.94 -17.74 -5.69
C THR A 271 3.13 -18.37 -4.56
N ARG A 272 3.77 -18.67 -3.43
CA ARG A 272 3.11 -19.27 -2.27
C ARG A 272 2.02 -18.37 -1.69
N SER A 273 0.85 -18.94 -1.42
CA SER A 273 -0.36 -18.19 -1.04
C SER A 273 -0.19 -17.33 0.23
N GLN A 274 0.42 -17.86 1.29
CA GLN A 274 0.60 -17.14 2.57
C GLN A 274 1.35 -15.81 2.39
N VAL A 275 2.19 -15.73 1.36
CA VAL A 275 3.06 -14.59 1.14
C VAL A 275 2.41 -13.55 0.22
N ILE A 276 1.66 -14.00 -0.79
CA ILE A 276 1.08 -13.11 -1.82
C ILE A 276 -0.41 -12.79 -1.57
N TRP A 277 -1.05 -13.39 -0.56
CA TRP A 277 -2.49 -13.27 -0.31
C TRP A 277 -3.00 -11.83 -0.33
N ASN A 278 -2.31 -10.91 0.35
CA ASN A 278 -2.74 -9.52 0.47
C ASN A 278 -2.75 -8.80 -0.89
N VAL A 279 -1.81 -9.16 -1.76
CA VAL A 279 -1.75 -8.65 -3.14
C VAL A 279 -2.89 -9.24 -3.96
N LEU A 280 -3.19 -10.53 -3.79
CA LEU A 280 -4.32 -11.17 -4.49
C LEU A 280 -5.65 -10.51 -4.12
N VAL A 281 -5.86 -10.19 -2.83
CA VAL A 281 -7.05 -9.46 -2.35
C VAL A 281 -7.13 -8.07 -2.97
N GLU A 282 -6.04 -7.30 -2.96
CA GLU A 282 -6.02 -5.96 -3.57
C GLU A 282 -6.29 -6.02 -5.09
N VAL A 283 -5.68 -6.99 -5.79
CA VAL A 283 -5.90 -7.18 -7.24
C VAL A 283 -7.33 -7.59 -7.54
N ALA A 284 -7.93 -8.48 -6.74
CA ALA A 284 -9.33 -8.86 -6.88
C ALA A 284 -10.26 -7.66 -6.66
N ALA A 285 -9.96 -6.79 -5.68
CA ALA A 285 -10.70 -5.55 -5.45
C ALA A 285 -10.56 -4.55 -6.62
N THR A 286 -9.37 -4.45 -7.22
CA THR A 286 -9.17 -3.64 -8.45
C THR A 286 -9.99 -4.17 -9.62
N LEU A 287 -10.11 -5.50 -9.78
CA LEU A 287 -10.84 -6.13 -10.89
C LEU A 287 -12.36 -6.11 -10.72
N GLN A 288 -12.87 -5.91 -9.50
CA GLN A 288 -14.31 -5.84 -9.22
C GLN A 288 -15.03 -4.80 -10.11
N HIS A 289 -14.36 -3.68 -10.41
CA HIS A 289 -14.91 -2.59 -11.22
C HIS A 289 -14.52 -2.64 -12.70
N ALA A 290 -13.82 -3.69 -13.14
CA ALA A 290 -13.42 -3.84 -14.54
C ALA A 290 -14.60 -4.22 -15.45
N GLU A 291 -14.42 -4.01 -16.76
CA GLU A 291 -15.35 -4.47 -17.79
C GLU A 291 -15.55 -5.99 -17.75
N GLU A 292 -16.75 -6.46 -18.13
CA GLU A 292 -17.07 -7.89 -18.13
C GLU A 292 -16.13 -8.73 -19.02
N SER A 293 -15.75 -8.21 -20.18
CA SER A 293 -14.78 -8.85 -21.09
C SER A 293 -13.47 -9.17 -20.38
N ILE A 294 -12.98 -8.21 -19.58
CA ILE A 294 -11.75 -8.33 -18.82
C ILE A 294 -11.95 -9.31 -17.66
N LYS A 295 -13.06 -9.24 -16.93
CA LYS A 295 -13.40 -10.20 -15.86
C LYS A 295 -13.41 -11.64 -16.36
N ARG A 296 -14.05 -11.89 -17.52
CA ARG A 296 -14.08 -13.21 -18.19
C ARG A 296 -12.67 -13.68 -18.54
N GLN A 297 -11.83 -12.81 -19.10
CA GLN A 297 -10.45 -13.15 -19.44
C GLN A 297 -9.60 -13.47 -18.20
N TRP A 298 -9.73 -12.69 -17.14
CA TRP A 298 -9.02 -12.95 -15.88
C TRP A 298 -9.44 -14.26 -15.21
N LEU A 299 -10.73 -14.61 -15.27
CA LEU A 299 -11.24 -15.89 -14.80
C LEU A 299 -10.61 -17.06 -15.57
N LEU A 300 -10.62 -16.98 -16.91
CA LEU A 300 -10.08 -18.01 -17.79
C LEU A 300 -8.56 -18.16 -17.62
N ASP A 301 -7.82 -17.05 -17.65
CA ASP A 301 -6.35 -17.05 -17.50
C ASP A 301 -5.93 -17.63 -16.15
N THR A 302 -6.64 -17.31 -15.07
CA THR A 302 -6.35 -17.83 -13.73
C THR A 302 -6.46 -19.36 -13.70
N LEU A 303 -7.50 -19.90 -14.32
CA LEU A 303 -7.67 -21.36 -14.45
C LEU A 303 -6.63 -22.00 -15.35
N GLN A 304 -6.28 -21.39 -16.48
CA GLN A 304 -5.23 -21.90 -17.35
C GLN A 304 -3.87 -21.93 -16.63
N ILE A 305 -3.54 -20.88 -15.87
CA ILE A 305 -2.32 -20.82 -15.06
C ILE A 305 -2.35 -21.87 -13.96
N SER A 306 -3.50 -22.10 -13.31
CA SER A 306 -3.66 -23.15 -12.29
C SER A 306 -3.30 -24.56 -12.81
N CYS A 307 -3.54 -24.81 -14.11
CA CYS A 307 -3.22 -26.09 -14.75
C CYS A 307 -1.71 -26.34 -14.90
N VAL A 308 -0.86 -25.31 -14.76
CA VAL A 308 0.59 -25.42 -15.00
C VAL A 308 1.46 -24.95 -13.84
N THR A 309 0.95 -24.11 -12.95
CA THR A 309 1.69 -23.55 -11.81
C THR A 309 2.17 -24.63 -10.83
N SER A 310 3.27 -24.36 -10.14
CA SER A 310 3.73 -25.15 -8.99
C SER A 310 2.88 -24.94 -7.73
N TYR A 311 2.07 -23.87 -7.65
CA TYR A 311 1.25 -23.49 -6.49
C TYR A 311 -0.26 -23.45 -6.83
N PRO A 312 -0.90 -24.60 -7.10
CA PRO A 312 -2.32 -24.64 -7.45
C PRO A 312 -3.24 -24.07 -6.36
N SER A 313 -2.87 -24.14 -5.07
CA SER A 313 -3.66 -23.52 -4.00
C SER A 313 -3.78 -22.01 -4.16
N THR A 314 -2.70 -21.32 -4.51
CA THR A 314 -2.68 -19.87 -4.74
C THR A 314 -3.63 -19.50 -5.88
N ALA A 315 -3.52 -20.21 -7.00
CA ALA A 315 -4.35 -19.95 -8.17
C ALA A 315 -5.84 -20.20 -7.89
N LEU A 316 -6.18 -21.27 -7.16
CA LEU A 316 -7.56 -21.59 -6.80
C LEU A 316 -8.14 -20.63 -5.77
N ARG A 317 -7.35 -20.20 -4.77
CA ARG A 317 -7.78 -19.16 -3.82
C ARG A 317 -8.04 -17.83 -4.53
N PHE A 318 -7.18 -17.42 -5.46
CA PHE A 318 -7.43 -16.21 -6.26
C PHE A 318 -8.66 -16.36 -7.16
N LEU A 319 -8.86 -17.53 -7.77
CA LEU A 319 -10.07 -17.83 -8.53
C LEU A 319 -11.33 -17.67 -7.65
N GLY A 320 -11.27 -18.15 -6.41
CA GLY A 320 -12.33 -17.97 -5.42
C GLY A 320 -12.60 -16.50 -5.12
N LEU A 321 -11.56 -15.66 -4.95
CA LEU A 321 -11.73 -14.21 -4.75
C LEU A 321 -12.44 -13.56 -5.95
N LEU A 322 -12.04 -13.91 -7.17
CA LEU A 322 -12.70 -13.40 -8.39
C LEU A 322 -14.17 -13.84 -8.43
N CYS A 323 -14.44 -15.13 -8.21
CA CYS A 323 -15.80 -15.66 -8.22
C CYS A 323 -16.67 -15.04 -7.13
N GLY A 324 -16.12 -14.87 -5.93
CA GLY A 324 -16.80 -14.22 -4.81
C GLY A 324 -17.19 -12.78 -5.13
N ASN A 325 -16.30 -12.02 -5.78
CA ASN A 325 -16.56 -10.64 -6.21
C ASN A 325 -17.56 -10.51 -7.35
N TYR A 326 -17.73 -11.56 -8.18
CA TYR A 326 -18.61 -11.53 -9.36
C TYR A 326 -19.95 -12.23 -9.12
N CYS A 327 -20.06 -13.04 -8.07
CA CYS A 327 -21.27 -13.80 -7.78
C CYS A 327 -22.32 -12.94 -7.05
N LYS A 328 -23.57 -13.43 -7.05
CA LYS A 328 -24.71 -12.77 -6.40
C LYS A 328 -24.60 -12.74 -4.87
N TYR A 329 -23.77 -13.61 -4.29
CA TYR A 329 -23.61 -13.76 -2.83
C TYR A 329 -22.52 -12.87 -2.22
N MET A 330 -21.85 -12.04 -3.04
CA MET A 330 -20.74 -11.15 -2.63
C MET A 330 -20.93 -10.46 -1.26
N PRO A 331 -22.09 -9.89 -0.88
CA PRO A 331 -22.22 -9.17 0.40
C PRO A 331 -22.04 -10.02 1.66
N VAL A 332 -22.10 -11.35 1.54
CA VAL A 332 -22.07 -12.30 2.67
C VAL A 332 -20.74 -13.06 2.73
N LEU A 333 -19.90 -12.97 1.69
CA LEU A 333 -18.67 -13.73 1.60
C LEU A 333 -17.53 -13.09 2.41
N VAL A 334 -16.76 -13.96 3.07
CA VAL A 334 -15.58 -13.57 3.86
C VAL A 334 -14.34 -13.67 2.97
N VAL A 335 -13.41 -12.72 3.12
CA VAL A 335 -12.16 -12.62 2.33
C VAL A 335 -11.03 -13.46 2.97
N ASP A 336 -11.37 -14.50 3.71
CA ASP A 336 -10.39 -15.39 4.35
C ASP A 336 -9.93 -16.49 3.36
N ALA A 337 -8.65 -16.85 3.43
CA ALA A 337 -8.00 -17.69 2.40
C ALA A 337 -8.61 -19.10 2.28
N ASP A 338 -9.10 -19.68 3.38
CA ASP A 338 -9.61 -21.05 3.39
C ASP A 338 -11.13 -21.09 3.16
N THR A 339 -11.85 -20.09 3.66
CA THR A 339 -13.28 -19.92 3.34
C THR A 339 -13.50 -19.68 1.84
N VAL A 340 -12.70 -18.80 1.22
CA VAL A 340 -12.77 -18.51 -0.22
C VAL A 340 -12.55 -19.76 -1.07
N LEU A 341 -11.65 -20.66 -0.63
CA LEU A 341 -11.40 -21.92 -1.32
C LEU A 341 -12.55 -22.91 -1.16
N SER A 342 -13.14 -22.97 0.04
CA SER A 342 -14.26 -23.86 0.35
C SER A 342 -15.55 -23.44 -0.36
N ASP A 343 -15.77 -22.13 -0.52
CA ASP A 343 -16.93 -21.56 -1.20
C ASP A 343 -16.78 -21.54 -2.74
N LEU A 344 -15.58 -21.80 -3.26
CA LEU A 344 -15.26 -21.77 -4.70
C LEU A 344 -16.24 -22.59 -5.56
N PRO A 345 -16.65 -23.83 -5.22
CA PRO A 345 -17.54 -24.61 -6.07
C PRO A 345 -18.90 -23.93 -6.28
N VAL A 346 -19.44 -23.32 -5.23
CA VAL A 346 -20.75 -22.66 -5.26
C VAL A 346 -20.64 -21.29 -5.94
N THR A 347 -19.59 -20.51 -5.62
CA THR A 347 -19.38 -19.19 -6.20
C THR A 347 -19.05 -19.27 -7.69
N LEU A 348 -18.19 -20.21 -8.12
CA LEU A 348 -17.87 -20.44 -9.53
C LEU A 348 -19.11 -20.89 -10.31
N ALA A 349 -19.89 -21.85 -9.77
CA ALA A 349 -21.12 -22.27 -10.41
C ALA A 349 -22.11 -21.11 -10.57
N SER A 350 -22.28 -20.28 -9.53
CA SER A 350 -23.14 -19.10 -9.59
C SER A 350 -22.70 -18.09 -10.65
N VAL A 351 -21.39 -17.90 -10.86
CA VAL A 351 -20.86 -16.98 -11.87
C VAL A 351 -21.10 -17.50 -13.27
N LEU A 352 -20.83 -18.78 -13.52
CA LEU A 352 -20.96 -19.37 -14.87
C LEU A 352 -22.41 -19.60 -15.30
N LEU A 353 -23.33 -19.72 -14.36
CA LEU A 353 -24.78 -19.76 -14.63
C LEU A 353 -25.35 -18.38 -14.98
N ASP A 354 -24.59 -17.30 -14.76
CA ASP A 354 -24.98 -15.96 -15.20
C ASP A 354 -24.78 -15.81 -16.72
N CYS A 355 -25.77 -15.23 -17.41
CA CYS A 355 -25.71 -15.01 -18.86
C CYS A 355 -24.49 -14.18 -19.28
N SER A 356 -24.00 -13.31 -18.39
CA SER A 356 -22.78 -12.53 -18.60
C SER A 356 -21.50 -13.38 -18.69
N PHE A 357 -21.49 -14.66 -18.34
CA PHE A 357 -20.30 -15.53 -18.47
C PHE A 357 -20.47 -16.69 -19.45
N GLY A 358 -21.64 -16.81 -20.10
CA GLY A 358 -21.98 -17.93 -20.98
C GLY A 358 -20.98 -18.17 -22.12
N GLY A 359 -20.40 -17.11 -22.70
CA GLY A 359 -19.42 -17.22 -23.79
C GLY A 359 -18.06 -17.83 -23.41
N VAL A 360 -17.74 -17.92 -22.12
CA VAL A 360 -16.49 -18.54 -21.63
C VAL A 360 -16.73 -19.77 -20.76
N ALA A 361 -17.98 -20.09 -20.42
CA ALA A 361 -18.33 -21.15 -19.48
C ALA A 361 -17.78 -22.52 -19.87
N GLU A 362 -17.90 -22.91 -21.14
CA GLU A 362 -17.36 -24.20 -21.62
C GLU A 362 -15.83 -24.26 -21.50
N ALA A 363 -15.12 -23.20 -21.91
CA ALA A 363 -13.66 -23.14 -21.84
C ALA A 363 -13.15 -23.17 -20.39
N VAL A 364 -13.86 -22.49 -19.49
CA VAL A 364 -13.61 -22.47 -18.05
C VAL A 364 -13.79 -23.87 -17.46
N VAL A 365 -14.90 -24.54 -17.75
CA VAL A 365 -15.21 -25.89 -17.25
C VAL A 365 -14.23 -26.93 -17.79
N LEU A 366 -13.81 -26.82 -19.05
CA LEU A 366 -12.80 -27.68 -19.63
C LEU A 366 -11.43 -27.51 -18.95
N SER A 367 -11.05 -26.28 -18.62
CA SER A 367 -9.81 -25.98 -17.91
C SER A 367 -9.87 -26.48 -16.46
N LEU A 368 -11.02 -26.32 -15.78
CA LEU A 368 -11.26 -26.87 -14.45
C LEU A 368 -11.15 -28.41 -14.44
N TRP A 369 -11.66 -29.07 -15.47
CA TRP A 369 -11.49 -30.52 -15.64
C TRP A 369 -10.00 -30.91 -15.77
N THR A 370 -9.24 -30.21 -16.63
CA THR A 370 -7.80 -30.47 -16.80
C THR A 370 -7.03 -30.27 -15.49
N LEU A 371 -7.39 -29.25 -14.70
CA LEU A 371 -6.83 -29.06 -13.36
C LEU A 371 -7.18 -30.22 -12.43
N THR A 372 -8.44 -30.67 -12.45
CA THR A 372 -8.91 -31.78 -11.61
C THR A 372 -8.16 -33.07 -11.95
N GLU A 373 -7.95 -33.38 -13.23
CA GLU A 373 -7.14 -34.53 -13.67
C GLU A 373 -5.69 -34.43 -13.16
N ARG A 374 -5.09 -33.23 -13.23
CA ARG A 374 -3.73 -32.99 -12.72
C ARG A 374 -3.64 -33.21 -11.21
N LEU A 375 -4.57 -32.65 -10.44
CA LEU A 375 -4.61 -32.78 -8.99
C LEU A 375 -4.90 -34.23 -8.56
N TYR A 376 -5.77 -34.93 -9.28
CA TYR A 376 -6.06 -36.35 -9.05
C TYR A 376 -4.83 -37.23 -9.29
N ALA A 377 -4.12 -37.01 -10.40
CA ALA A 377 -2.86 -37.73 -10.69
C ALA A 377 -1.80 -37.47 -9.61
N TRP A 378 -1.65 -36.21 -9.18
CA TRP A 378 -0.72 -35.85 -8.10
C TRP A 378 -1.09 -36.50 -6.76
N ALA A 379 -2.36 -36.48 -6.37
CA ALA A 379 -2.84 -37.13 -5.14
C ALA A 379 -2.61 -38.65 -5.17
N LEU A 380 -2.82 -39.30 -6.33
CA LEU A 380 -2.55 -40.74 -6.50
C LEU A 380 -1.06 -41.08 -6.42
N CYS A 381 -0.17 -40.27 -7.01
CA CYS A 381 1.27 -40.49 -6.94
C CYS A 381 1.77 -40.50 -5.49
N ARG A 382 1.17 -39.69 -4.62
CA ARG A 382 1.51 -39.66 -3.19
C ARG A 382 1.09 -40.90 -2.42
N SER A 383 -0.01 -41.53 -2.78
CA SER A 383 -0.43 -42.79 -2.15
C SER A 383 0.45 -43.99 -2.49
N LYS A 384 1.36 -43.88 -3.48
CA LYS A 384 2.08 -45.01 -4.08
C LYS A 384 3.60 -44.97 -3.94
N ASP A 385 4.17 -43.99 -3.21
CA ASP A 385 5.63 -43.78 -2.99
C ASP A 385 6.53 -43.79 -4.24
N ASN A 386 5.95 -43.78 -5.45
CA ASN A 386 6.68 -43.83 -6.72
C ASN A 386 6.76 -42.42 -7.32
N TYR A 387 7.74 -41.63 -6.86
CA TYR A 387 8.07 -40.35 -7.48
C TYR A 387 8.79 -40.58 -8.82
N THR A 388 8.06 -40.53 -9.94
CA THR A 388 8.68 -40.31 -11.25
C THR A 388 8.80 -38.79 -11.51
N PRO A 389 10.00 -38.23 -11.79
CA PRO A 389 10.22 -36.78 -11.80
C PRO A 389 9.67 -36.02 -13.02
N SER A 390 8.82 -36.63 -13.85
CA SER A 390 8.58 -36.15 -15.23
C SER A 390 7.22 -35.48 -15.47
N GLN A 391 6.41 -35.18 -14.44
CA GLN A 391 5.17 -34.41 -14.60
C GLN A 391 5.22 -33.12 -13.76
N ARG A 392 5.57 -32.01 -14.42
CA ARG A 392 5.46 -30.58 -13.99
C ARG A 392 5.09 -30.40 -12.51
N SER A 393 6.11 -30.51 -11.67
CA SER A 393 6.00 -30.72 -10.23
C SER A 393 5.27 -29.59 -9.54
N ILE A 394 4.10 -29.91 -8.99
CA ILE A 394 3.51 -29.16 -7.89
C ILE A 394 4.55 -29.16 -6.75
N ASP A 395 4.73 -28.00 -6.12
CA ASP A 395 5.70 -27.83 -5.06
C ASP A 395 5.33 -28.69 -3.83
N ARG A 396 6.32 -29.21 -3.11
CA ARG A 396 6.09 -30.06 -1.93
C ARG A 396 5.36 -29.32 -0.81
N THR A 397 5.49 -28.00 -0.74
CA THR A 397 4.79 -27.20 0.27
C THR A 397 3.26 -27.21 0.10
N GLU A 398 2.76 -27.64 -1.05
CA GLU A 398 1.32 -27.79 -1.33
C GLU A 398 0.78 -29.13 -0.84
N ASP A 399 1.64 -30.03 -0.33
CA ASP A 399 1.26 -31.40 -0.04
C ASP A 399 0.12 -31.50 1.00
N GLU A 400 0.07 -30.62 1.98
CA GLU A 400 -1.03 -30.64 2.96
C GLU A 400 -2.39 -30.28 2.31
N MET A 401 -2.39 -29.52 1.22
CA MET A 401 -3.58 -29.03 0.54
C MET A 401 -4.16 -30.02 -0.48
N ALA A 402 -3.46 -31.12 -0.81
CA ALA A 402 -3.81 -31.97 -1.95
C ALA A 402 -5.25 -32.51 -1.92
N ALA A 403 -5.67 -33.06 -0.78
CA ALA A 403 -7.02 -33.61 -0.63
C ALA A 403 -8.09 -32.52 -0.74
N LEU A 404 -7.87 -31.37 -0.11
CA LEU A 404 -8.80 -30.25 -0.15
C LEU A 404 -8.95 -29.68 -1.56
N LEU A 405 -7.84 -29.43 -2.26
CA LEU A 405 -7.87 -28.89 -3.63
C LEU A 405 -8.60 -29.86 -4.58
N LEU A 406 -8.30 -31.16 -4.50
CA LEU A 406 -8.98 -32.18 -5.30
C LEU A 406 -10.49 -32.20 -5.02
N LYS A 407 -10.88 -32.16 -3.74
CA LYS A 407 -12.29 -32.13 -3.33
C LYS A 407 -13.02 -30.91 -3.87
N VAL A 408 -12.43 -29.73 -3.75
CA VAL A 408 -12.99 -28.47 -4.24
C VAL A 408 -13.15 -28.50 -5.76
N THR A 409 -12.11 -28.90 -6.51
CA THR A 409 -12.20 -28.92 -7.98
C THR A 409 -13.14 -30.01 -8.50
N HIS A 410 -13.18 -31.17 -7.83
CA HIS A 410 -14.14 -32.23 -8.13
C HIS A 410 -15.57 -31.77 -7.89
N HIS A 411 -15.86 -31.19 -6.72
CA HIS A 411 -17.20 -30.69 -6.40
C HIS A 411 -17.65 -29.59 -7.38
N ALA A 412 -16.74 -28.68 -7.75
CA ALA A 412 -17.01 -27.67 -8.76
C ALA A 412 -17.33 -28.29 -10.14
N CYS A 413 -16.59 -29.32 -10.57
CA CYS A 413 -16.91 -30.06 -11.80
C CYS A 413 -18.28 -30.76 -11.73
N VAL A 414 -18.66 -31.30 -10.56
CA VAL A 414 -19.97 -31.95 -10.36
C VAL A 414 -21.11 -30.95 -10.47
N LEU A 415 -20.98 -29.76 -9.88
CA LEU A 415 -22.00 -28.70 -10.00
C LEU A 415 -22.12 -28.17 -11.45
N LEU A 416 -21.03 -28.19 -12.20
CA LEU A 416 -20.95 -27.71 -13.58
C LEU A 416 -21.06 -28.82 -14.63
N ASN A 417 -21.53 -30.01 -14.24
CA ASN A 417 -21.56 -31.21 -15.06
C ASN A 417 -22.29 -31.04 -16.40
N ASN A 418 -23.29 -30.15 -16.45
CA ASN A 418 -24.05 -29.85 -17.66
C ASN A 418 -23.19 -29.29 -18.80
N HIS A 419 -22.08 -28.62 -18.48
CA HIS A 419 -21.14 -28.04 -19.45
C HIS A 419 -20.01 -29.01 -19.84
N LEU A 420 -19.90 -30.18 -19.21
CA LEU A 420 -18.87 -31.17 -19.55
C LEU A 420 -19.34 -32.09 -20.69
N PRO A 421 -18.46 -32.48 -21.62
CA PRO A 421 -18.67 -33.60 -22.54
C PRO A 421 -18.97 -34.93 -21.81
N VAL A 422 -19.81 -35.79 -22.40
CA VAL A 422 -20.33 -37.02 -21.78
C VAL A 422 -19.23 -37.97 -21.30
N ASP A 423 -18.17 -38.13 -22.07
CA ASP A 423 -17.00 -38.95 -21.75
C ASP A 423 -16.30 -38.48 -20.46
N LYS A 424 -16.22 -37.16 -20.25
CA LYS A 424 -15.65 -36.56 -19.04
C LYS A 424 -16.57 -36.72 -17.83
N ARG A 425 -17.89 -36.65 -18.02
CA ARG A 425 -18.87 -36.88 -16.93
C ARG A 425 -18.73 -38.28 -16.34
N LEU A 426 -18.58 -39.28 -17.21
CA LEU A 426 -18.38 -40.67 -16.79
C LEU A 426 -17.07 -40.85 -16.02
N LYS A 427 -15.98 -40.20 -16.47
CA LYS A 427 -14.70 -40.21 -15.74
C LYS A 427 -14.80 -39.51 -14.39
N LEU A 428 -15.49 -38.38 -14.30
CA LEU A 428 -15.69 -37.64 -13.05
C LEU A 428 -16.43 -38.48 -12.01
N ALA A 429 -17.46 -39.22 -12.43
CA ALA A 429 -18.22 -40.11 -11.55
C ALA A 429 -17.38 -41.30 -11.01
N ASN A 430 -16.34 -41.69 -11.74
CA ASN A 430 -15.46 -42.81 -11.37
C ASN A 430 -14.22 -42.38 -10.56
N MET A 431 -14.00 -41.09 -10.31
CA MET A 431 -12.88 -40.59 -9.50
C MET A 431 -13.13 -40.86 -8.01
N VAL A 432 -12.18 -41.53 -7.35
CA VAL A 432 -12.23 -41.74 -5.89
C VAL A 432 -11.61 -40.53 -5.20
N VAL A 433 -12.44 -39.69 -4.58
CA VAL A 433 -11.98 -38.54 -3.81
C VAL A 433 -11.84 -38.96 -2.34
N PRO A 434 -10.70 -38.69 -1.67
CA PRO A 434 -10.54 -39.02 -0.26
C PRO A 434 -11.53 -38.24 0.62
N ASP A 435 -12.37 -38.96 1.37
CA ASP A 435 -13.16 -38.40 2.47
C ASP A 435 -12.32 -38.38 3.74
N THR A 436 -11.51 -37.33 3.94
CA THR A 436 -10.87 -37.08 5.23
C THR A 436 -11.10 -35.64 5.68
N LEU A 437 -12.24 -35.44 6.34
CA LEU A 437 -12.34 -34.51 7.46
C LEU A 437 -12.00 -35.32 8.72
N LEU A 438 -10.72 -35.38 9.10
CA LEU A 438 -10.44 -35.47 10.52
C LEU A 438 -10.69 -34.07 11.07
N PHE A 439 -11.90 -33.88 11.60
CA PHE A 439 -12.13 -32.92 12.67
C PHE A 439 -10.99 -33.07 13.67
N ILE A 440 -10.12 -32.06 13.79
CA ILE A 440 -9.31 -31.90 14.98
C ILE A 440 -10.28 -31.38 16.04
N GLU A 441 -11.02 -32.29 16.68
CA GLU A 441 -11.40 -32.12 18.08
C GLU A 441 -10.17 -32.51 18.91
N THR A 442 -9.44 -31.50 19.38
CA THR A 442 -9.04 -31.27 20.79
C THR A 442 -8.15 -30.04 20.85
#